data_AF-A0A6P0VU37-F1
#
_entry.id   AF-A0A6P0VU37-F1
#
_cell.length_a   1.000
_cell.length_b   1.000
_cell.length_c   1.000
_cell.angle_alpha   90.00
_cell.angle_beta   90.00
_cell.angle_gamma   90.00
#
_symmetry.space_group_name_H-M   'P 1'
#
loop_
_entity.id
_entity.type
_entity.pdbx_description
1 polymer ?
#
loop_
_entity_poly.entity_id
_entity_poly.type
_entity_poly.pdbx_seq_one_letter_code
_entity_poly.pdbx_strand_id
1 'polypeptide(L)'
;MKKATKLVTISLATVTSFIIVEFPLKARAMTFGARKSASTLTDLEIDKFINAVTTLKKTPTKDRNGNFTNIYDQFVAIHPAVSRLQGFATVDGAHGNAAFLPWHREYIHRFEQALQTVDPDVWLPYWDWTDHVGSEFVLFQDNFIGPNGGSGGIGGGDVESGHFSLAQGGWRIDDRLGPLSPSGALVRNLREFSELATQSDVDFALNQDSYNLFRPALESGNNLHNWGHVWTGGNMGNFFSPNDPLFWLHHANVDRIWAEWQADGNADDYPSSGQPDGHNLNDNMWPWDGGASSTTRGEDIATLLPTFDLDDLVTPADVLDTLSRGYTYFVEPAIQGTSDIKFTEPQLESTDSEVTGIGTNMITWGEPFAGDPNG
;
A
#
# COMPACT_ATOMS: atom_id res chain seq x y z
N MET A 1 -65.51 20.90 -10.73
CA MET A 1 -65.74 21.50 -9.39
C MET A 1 -64.38 21.79 -8.79
N LYS A 2 -64.05 23.09 -8.65
CA LYS A 2 -62.80 23.57 -8.03
C LYS A 2 -63.01 23.59 -6.50
N LYS A 3 -62.03 23.12 -5.72
CA LYS A 3 -61.93 23.44 -4.30
C LYS A 3 -60.64 24.24 -4.05
N ALA A 4 -60.82 25.26 -3.22
CA ALA A 4 -60.05 26.48 -3.14
C ALA A 4 -58.78 26.36 -2.29
N THR A 5 -57.74 27.07 -2.72
CA THR A 5 -56.53 27.38 -1.94
C THR A 5 -56.77 28.65 -1.13
N LYS A 6 -56.56 28.60 0.19
CA LYS A 6 -56.49 29.82 1.02
C LYS A 6 -55.16 30.52 0.75
N LEU A 7 -55.22 31.78 0.32
CA LEU A 7 -54.07 32.69 0.29
C LEU A 7 -53.77 33.16 1.72
N VAL A 8 -52.51 33.04 2.13
CA VAL A 8 -51.90 33.85 3.19
C VAL A 8 -50.92 34.78 2.48
N THR A 9 -51.16 36.09 2.55
CA THR A 9 -50.30 37.10 1.97
C THR A 9 -49.19 37.44 2.98
N ILE A 10 -47.94 37.15 2.63
CA ILE A 10 -46.76 37.75 3.29
C ILE A 10 -46.06 38.61 2.23
N SER A 11 -45.89 39.89 2.57
CA SER A 11 -45.33 40.93 1.71
C SER A 11 -43.84 40.71 1.44
N LEU A 12 -43.45 41.05 0.21
CA LEU A 12 -42.13 40.89 -0.41
C LEU A 12 -40.96 41.41 0.45
N ALA A 13 -39.94 40.57 0.59
CA ALA A 13 -38.54 40.99 0.49
C ALA A 13 -37.91 40.18 -0.65
N THR A 14 -37.27 40.87 -1.59
CA THR A 14 -36.61 40.31 -2.76
C THR A 14 -35.52 39.32 -2.35
N VAL A 15 -35.73 38.04 -2.61
CA VAL A 15 -34.66 37.02 -2.61
C VAL A 15 -34.54 36.52 -4.05
N THR A 16 -33.40 36.79 -4.65
CA THR A 16 -32.92 36.16 -5.88
C THR A 16 -33.09 34.65 -5.77
N SER A 17 -33.99 34.08 -6.56
CA SER A 17 -34.20 32.63 -6.61
C SER A 17 -32.98 31.96 -7.23
N PHE A 18 -32.17 31.30 -6.41
CA PHE A 18 -31.34 30.19 -6.89
C PHE A 18 -32.27 28.98 -7.04
N ILE A 19 -32.35 28.43 -8.25
CA ILE A 19 -32.92 27.10 -8.45
C ILE A 19 -31.92 26.13 -7.82
N ILE A 20 -32.22 25.62 -6.62
CA ILE A 20 -31.56 24.42 -6.11
C ILE A 20 -32.18 23.27 -6.88
N VAL A 21 -31.47 22.78 -7.89
CA VAL A 21 -31.73 21.44 -8.44
C VAL A 21 -31.21 20.46 -7.38
N GLU A 22 -32.09 20.00 -6.50
CA GLU A 22 -31.78 18.85 -5.67
C GLU A 22 -31.70 17.63 -6.58
N PHE A 23 -30.47 17.25 -6.95
CA PHE A 23 -30.23 15.89 -7.36
C PHE A 23 -30.45 15.03 -6.11
N PRO A 24 -31.29 13.99 -6.15
CA PRO A 24 -31.27 13.02 -5.07
C PRO A 24 -29.84 12.49 -4.98
N LEU A 25 -29.18 12.74 -3.85
CA LEU A 25 -28.01 11.99 -3.44
C LEU A 25 -28.45 10.53 -3.47
N LYS A 26 -28.17 9.83 -4.57
CA LYS A 26 -28.02 8.38 -4.49
C LYS A 26 -27.05 8.19 -3.35
N ALA A 27 -27.48 7.51 -2.29
CA ALA A 27 -26.57 6.93 -1.33
C ALA A 27 -25.42 6.34 -2.15
N ARG A 28 -24.24 6.97 -2.04
CA ARG A 28 -23.03 6.38 -2.61
C ARG A 28 -22.91 5.12 -1.80
N ALA A 29 -23.28 3.98 -2.37
CA ALA A 29 -22.91 2.70 -1.78
C ALA A 29 -21.42 2.86 -1.47
N MET A 30 -21.03 2.68 -0.20
CA MET A 30 -19.63 2.46 0.13
C MET A 30 -19.24 1.25 -0.71
N THR A 31 -18.65 1.49 -1.89
CA THR A 31 -17.96 0.45 -2.63
C THR A 31 -16.75 0.16 -1.77
N PHE A 32 -16.91 -0.76 -0.82
CA PHE A 32 -15.77 -1.38 -0.17
C PHE A 32 -14.92 -1.95 -1.29
N GLY A 33 -13.73 -1.38 -1.46
CA GLY A 33 -12.73 -1.96 -2.33
C GLY A 33 -12.26 -3.27 -1.76
N ALA A 34 -12.11 -4.25 -2.62
CA ALA A 34 -11.54 -5.53 -2.26
C ALA A 34 -10.21 -5.69 -2.99
N ARG A 35 -9.11 -5.82 -2.24
CA ARG A 35 -7.83 -6.26 -2.80
C ARG A 35 -7.98 -7.71 -3.27
N LYS A 36 -7.58 -7.98 -4.51
CA LYS A 36 -7.74 -9.29 -5.18
C LYS A 36 -6.40 -9.98 -5.37
N SER A 37 -6.44 -11.29 -5.57
CA SER A 37 -5.24 -12.01 -6.04
C SER A 37 -4.80 -11.42 -7.37
N ALA A 38 -3.51 -11.13 -7.46
CA ALA A 38 -2.89 -10.63 -8.69
C ALA A 38 -3.08 -11.59 -9.87
N SER A 39 -3.17 -12.90 -9.61
CA SER A 39 -3.34 -13.93 -10.65
C SER A 39 -4.76 -13.99 -11.22
N THR A 40 -5.75 -13.34 -10.59
CA THR A 40 -7.16 -13.38 -11.00
C THR A 40 -7.69 -12.03 -11.47
N LEU A 41 -6.82 -11.03 -11.58
CA LEU A 41 -7.16 -9.76 -12.21
C LEU A 41 -7.53 -9.94 -13.69
N THR A 42 -8.50 -9.17 -14.13
CA THR A 42 -8.82 -9.00 -15.56
C THR A 42 -7.77 -8.13 -16.25
N ASP A 43 -7.66 -8.24 -17.57
CA ASP A 43 -6.75 -7.39 -18.37
C ASP A 43 -6.98 -5.89 -18.12
N LEU A 44 -8.24 -5.46 -17.93
CA LEU A 44 -8.57 -4.07 -17.62
C LEU A 44 -8.04 -3.65 -16.23
N GLU A 45 -8.14 -4.52 -15.23
CA GLU A 45 -7.61 -4.25 -13.89
C GLU A 45 -6.08 -4.19 -13.89
N ILE A 46 -5.43 -5.08 -14.65
CA ILE A 46 -3.99 -5.04 -14.90
C ILE A 46 -3.60 -3.71 -15.55
N ASP A 47 -4.26 -3.33 -16.65
CA ASP A 47 -3.99 -2.08 -17.38
C ASP A 47 -4.13 -0.85 -16.48
N LYS A 48 -5.20 -0.78 -15.67
CA LYS A 48 -5.43 0.32 -14.71
C LYS A 48 -4.32 0.40 -13.66
N PHE A 49 -3.95 -0.74 -13.07
CA PHE A 49 -2.87 -0.80 -12.07
C PHE A 49 -1.53 -0.38 -12.66
N ILE A 50 -1.14 -0.94 -13.81
CA ILE A 50 0.12 -0.61 -14.49
C ILE A 50 0.15 0.87 -14.90
N ASN A 51 -0.96 1.39 -15.43
CA ASN A 51 -1.07 2.81 -15.77
C ASN A 51 -0.90 3.70 -14.52
N ALA A 52 -1.53 3.38 -13.40
CA ALA A 52 -1.39 4.14 -12.16
C ALA A 52 0.06 4.13 -11.63
N VAL A 53 0.69 2.95 -11.53
CA VAL A 53 2.07 2.82 -11.04
C VAL A 53 3.05 3.58 -11.93
N THR A 54 2.97 3.38 -13.25
CA THR A 54 3.87 4.06 -14.19
C THR A 54 3.60 5.57 -14.27
N THR A 55 2.37 6.02 -13.99
CA THR A 55 2.05 7.44 -13.85
C THR A 55 2.72 8.03 -12.60
N LEU A 56 2.67 7.37 -11.45
CA LEU A 56 3.38 7.85 -10.24
C LEU A 56 4.89 7.96 -10.48
N LYS A 57 5.48 7.00 -11.21
CA LYS A 57 6.90 7.03 -11.57
C LYS A 57 7.26 8.17 -12.53
N LYS A 58 6.33 8.60 -13.38
CA LYS A 58 6.54 9.68 -14.35
C LYS A 58 6.13 11.06 -13.81
N THR A 59 5.34 11.12 -12.75
CA THR A 59 4.83 12.38 -12.20
C THR A 59 5.94 13.10 -11.45
N PRO A 60 6.43 14.24 -11.97
CA PRO A 60 7.56 14.94 -11.37
C PRO A 60 7.15 15.59 -10.04
N THR A 61 8.06 15.55 -9.08
CA THR A 61 7.97 16.26 -7.80
C THR A 61 9.36 16.78 -7.41
N LYS A 62 9.48 17.38 -6.24
CA LYS A 62 10.72 17.90 -5.70
C LYS A 62 11.13 17.17 -4.43
N ASP A 63 12.42 16.88 -4.35
CA ASP A 63 13.07 16.45 -3.11
C ASP A 63 13.21 17.65 -2.14
N ARG A 64 13.66 17.42 -0.90
CA ARG A 64 13.81 18.47 0.13
C ARG A 64 14.82 19.56 -0.23
N ASN A 65 15.68 19.32 -1.22
CA ASN A 65 16.64 20.29 -1.75
C ASN A 65 16.13 21.02 -3.01
N GLY A 66 14.91 20.72 -3.47
CA GLY A 66 14.34 21.29 -4.69
C GLY A 66 14.82 20.64 -5.99
N ASN A 67 15.58 19.54 -5.92
CA ASN A 67 15.93 18.77 -7.12
C ASN A 67 14.74 17.96 -7.61
N PHE A 68 14.72 17.67 -8.91
CA PHE A 68 13.67 16.84 -9.49
C PHE A 68 13.76 15.40 -8.97
N THR A 69 12.59 14.83 -8.70
CA THR A 69 12.35 13.41 -8.48
C THR A 69 10.93 13.08 -8.97
N ASN A 70 10.36 11.93 -8.62
CA ASN A 70 8.97 11.56 -8.90
C ASN A 70 8.29 10.97 -7.66
N ILE A 71 6.96 10.89 -7.70
CA ILE A 71 6.15 10.43 -6.57
C ILE A 71 6.54 9.00 -6.15
N TYR A 72 6.72 8.09 -7.12
CA TYR A 72 7.10 6.70 -6.81
C TYR A 72 8.42 6.62 -6.06
N ASP A 73 9.44 7.34 -6.50
CA ASP A 73 10.77 7.34 -5.86
C ASP A 73 10.77 7.94 -4.45
N GLN A 74 9.84 8.85 -4.15
CA GLN A 74 9.63 9.33 -2.79
C GLN A 74 9.07 8.22 -1.89
N PHE A 75 8.16 7.39 -2.38
CA PHE A 75 7.73 6.20 -1.65
C PHE A 75 8.92 5.26 -1.43
N VAL A 76 9.68 4.93 -2.47
CA VAL A 76 10.87 4.07 -2.34
C VAL A 76 11.85 4.59 -1.30
N ALA A 77 12.03 5.91 -1.18
CA ALA A 77 12.95 6.51 -0.20
C ALA A 77 12.51 6.31 1.26
N ILE A 78 11.21 6.16 1.54
CA ILE A 78 10.65 5.97 2.90
C ILE A 78 11.12 4.66 3.51
N HIS A 79 10.97 3.56 2.77
CA HIS A 79 11.22 2.22 3.28
C HIS A 79 12.64 2.02 3.84
N PRO A 80 13.72 2.39 3.15
CA PRO A 80 15.02 2.19 3.75
C PRO A 80 15.40 3.27 4.77
N ALA A 81 14.70 4.42 4.81
CA ALA A 81 14.94 5.47 5.79
C ALA A 81 14.47 5.09 7.20
N VAL A 82 13.43 4.25 7.32
CA VAL A 82 12.92 3.72 8.60
C VAL A 82 13.93 2.81 9.32
N SER A 83 14.90 2.24 8.60
CA SER A 83 15.93 1.37 9.20
C SER A 83 17.08 2.13 9.88
N ARG A 84 17.03 3.47 9.92
CA ARG A 84 18.11 4.35 10.41
C ARG A 84 17.54 5.54 11.19
N LEU A 85 16.64 5.29 12.14
CA LEU A 85 15.98 6.33 12.90
C LEU A 85 16.82 6.86 14.08
N GLN A 86 16.57 8.11 14.44
CA GLN A 86 17.04 8.79 15.64
C GLN A 86 15.93 9.70 16.18
N GLY A 87 15.91 9.95 17.49
CA GLY A 87 14.88 10.76 18.15
C GLY A 87 14.07 9.90 19.11
N PHE A 88 12.74 10.04 19.06
CA PHE A 88 11.82 9.21 19.86
C PHE A 88 11.93 7.73 19.47
N ALA A 89 11.60 7.39 18.22
CA ALA A 89 11.85 6.05 17.69
C ALA A 89 13.33 5.94 17.25
N THR A 90 13.97 4.84 17.64
CA THR A 90 15.37 4.53 17.28
C THR A 90 15.56 3.13 16.70
N VAL A 91 14.48 2.36 16.64
CA VAL A 91 14.45 0.98 16.17
C VAL A 91 13.66 0.92 14.85
N ASP A 92 14.03 -0.01 13.98
CA ASP A 92 13.42 -0.19 12.67
C ASP A 92 11.95 -0.60 12.80
N GLY A 93 11.04 0.31 12.47
CA GLY A 93 9.59 0.09 12.47
C GLY A 93 9.10 -0.87 11.37
N ALA A 94 9.84 -0.96 10.27
CA ALA A 94 9.46 -1.78 9.12
C ALA A 94 10.08 -3.17 9.14
N HIS A 95 10.95 -3.53 10.09
CA HIS A 95 11.58 -4.86 10.11
C HIS A 95 11.89 -5.33 11.52
N GLY A 96 11.75 -6.63 11.77
CA GLY A 96 12.25 -7.37 12.92
C GLY A 96 11.53 -7.09 14.24
N ASN A 97 10.59 -6.13 14.27
CA ASN A 97 10.00 -5.59 15.48
C ASN A 97 8.46 -5.56 15.40
N ALA A 98 7.80 -5.24 16.51
CA ALA A 98 6.33 -5.32 16.60
C ALA A 98 5.59 -4.46 15.56
N ALA A 99 6.11 -3.28 15.24
CA ALA A 99 5.54 -2.38 14.23
C ALA A 99 5.58 -2.90 12.78
N PHE A 100 6.28 -4.01 12.49
CA PHE A 100 6.45 -4.55 11.13
C PHE A 100 5.15 -4.58 10.31
N LEU A 101 4.09 -5.15 10.88
CA LEU A 101 2.80 -5.31 10.21
C LEU A 101 2.01 -3.99 10.12
N PRO A 102 1.75 -3.24 11.21
CA PRO A 102 1.00 -1.99 11.12
C PRO A 102 1.71 -0.93 10.27
N TRP A 103 3.05 -0.87 10.32
CA TRP A 103 3.84 0.07 9.52
C TRP A 103 3.67 -0.22 8.02
N HIS A 104 3.79 -1.49 7.61
CA HIS A 104 3.61 -1.88 6.22
C HIS A 104 2.17 -1.71 5.75
N ARG A 105 1.18 -2.02 6.59
CA ARG A 105 -0.24 -1.80 6.29
C ARG A 105 -0.50 -0.32 5.95
N GLU A 106 -0.03 0.59 6.78
CA GLU A 106 -0.16 2.02 6.54
C GLU A 106 0.59 2.47 5.29
N TYR A 107 1.82 1.98 5.13
CA TYR A 107 2.69 2.33 4.02
C TYR A 107 2.08 1.95 2.67
N ILE A 108 1.58 0.71 2.52
CA ILE A 108 0.93 0.28 1.28
C ILE A 108 -0.44 0.93 1.08
N HIS A 109 -1.17 1.25 2.14
CA HIS A 109 -2.45 1.97 2.02
C HIS A 109 -2.24 3.38 1.46
N ARG A 110 -1.20 4.09 1.89
CA ARG A 110 -0.86 5.41 1.33
C ARG A 110 -0.40 5.33 -0.13
N PHE A 111 0.31 4.27 -0.49
CA PHE A 111 0.66 4.01 -1.89
C PHE A 111 -0.60 3.73 -2.72
N GLU A 112 -1.55 2.92 -2.22
CA GLU A 112 -2.85 2.67 -2.84
C GLU A 112 -3.64 3.98 -3.06
N GLN A 113 -3.71 4.85 -2.05
CA GLN A 113 -4.32 6.17 -2.18
C GLN A 113 -3.65 7.03 -3.26
N ALA A 114 -2.32 6.96 -3.37
CA ALA A 114 -1.59 7.66 -4.44
C ALA A 114 -1.97 7.10 -5.83
N LEU A 115 -2.09 5.77 -5.99
CA LEU A 115 -2.58 5.15 -7.22
C LEU A 115 -4.00 5.62 -7.56
N GLN A 116 -4.86 5.75 -6.55
CA GLN A 116 -6.25 6.18 -6.69
C GLN A 116 -6.41 7.65 -7.09
N THR A 117 -5.36 8.48 -6.93
CA THR A 117 -5.33 9.82 -7.52
C THR A 117 -5.23 9.79 -9.06
N VAL A 118 -4.71 8.69 -9.63
CA VAL A 118 -4.63 8.46 -11.08
C VAL A 118 -5.90 7.78 -11.58
N ASP A 119 -6.34 6.71 -10.92
CA ASP A 119 -7.61 6.02 -11.23
C ASP A 119 -8.27 5.54 -9.92
N PRO A 120 -9.42 6.12 -9.51
CA PRO A 120 -10.05 5.85 -8.22
C PRO A 120 -10.60 4.42 -8.08
N ASP A 121 -10.66 3.63 -9.15
CA ASP A 121 -11.09 2.24 -9.10
C ASP A 121 -9.91 1.26 -8.93
N VAL A 122 -8.67 1.76 -8.86
CA VAL A 122 -7.48 0.92 -8.61
C VAL A 122 -7.41 0.51 -7.15
N TRP A 123 -7.24 -0.79 -6.93
CA TRP A 123 -6.96 -1.40 -5.64
C TRP A 123 -5.66 -2.19 -5.75
N LEU A 124 -4.86 -2.22 -4.69
CA LEU A 124 -3.65 -3.02 -4.68
C LEU A 124 -3.99 -4.50 -4.81
N PRO A 125 -3.47 -5.20 -5.83
CA PRO A 125 -3.55 -6.65 -5.84
C PRO A 125 -2.55 -7.24 -4.83
N TYR A 126 -2.81 -8.45 -4.36
CA TYR A 126 -1.86 -9.21 -3.55
C TYR A 126 -1.22 -10.34 -4.36
N TRP A 127 0.05 -10.60 -4.12
CA TRP A 127 0.74 -11.77 -4.68
C TRP A 127 0.60 -12.95 -3.72
N ASP A 128 -0.32 -13.86 -4.05
CA ASP A 128 -0.46 -15.12 -3.31
C ASP A 128 0.72 -16.04 -3.60
N TRP A 129 1.61 -16.19 -2.62
CA TRP A 129 2.79 -17.07 -2.73
C TRP A 129 2.41 -18.54 -2.88
N THR A 130 1.21 -18.94 -2.47
CA THR A 130 0.74 -20.32 -2.55
C THR A 130 0.25 -20.68 -3.96
N ASP A 131 -0.12 -19.69 -4.77
CA ASP A 131 -0.49 -19.85 -6.17
C ASP A 131 0.76 -19.82 -7.07
N HIS A 132 1.47 -20.95 -7.12
CA HIS A 132 2.70 -21.09 -7.89
C HIS A 132 2.45 -20.92 -9.39
N VAL A 133 1.28 -21.39 -9.87
CA VAL A 133 0.88 -21.32 -11.29
C VAL A 133 0.59 -19.87 -11.67
N GLY A 134 -0.22 -19.16 -10.89
CA GLY A 134 -0.51 -17.75 -11.12
C GLY A 134 0.75 -16.89 -11.04
N SER A 135 1.62 -17.16 -10.06
CA SER A 135 2.93 -16.51 -9.96
C SER A 135 3.73 -16.68 -11.26
N GLU A 136 3.87 -17.91 -11.76
CA GLU A 136 4.68 -18.20 -12.95
C GLU A 136 4.09 -17.70 -14.26
N PHE A 137 2.79 -17.89 -14.46
CA PHE A 137 2.16 -17.74 -15.77
C PHE A 137 1.32 -16.47 -15.92
N VAL A 138 1.04 -15.73 -14.83
CA VAL A 138 0.27 -14.48 -14.87
C VAL A 138 1.12 -13.28 -14.46
N LEU A 139 1.72 -13.31 -13.26
CA LEU A 139 2.39 -12.13 -12.69
C LEU A 139 3.59 -11.69 -13.53
N PHE A 140 4.49 -12.61 -13.86
CA PHE A 140 5.76 -12.29 -14.52
C PHE A 140 5.68 -12.25 -16.05
N GLN A 141 4.50 -11.96 -16.60
CA GLN A 141 4.31 -11.67 -18.02
C GLN A 141 4.63 -10.19 -18.34
N ASP A 142 5.04 -9.90 -19.58
CA ASP A 142 5.44 -8.55 -20.04
C ASP A 142 4.35 -7.49 -19.81
N ASN A 143 3.08 -7.88 -19.94
CA ASN A 143 1.92 -6.99 -19.78
C ASN A 143 1.52 -6.75 -18.32
N PHE A 144 2.20 -7.36 -17.35
CA PHE A 144 1.91 -7.17 -15.92
C PHE A 144 3.17 -6.81 -15.13
N ILE A 145 3.61 -7.63 -14.16
CA ILE A 145 4.78 -7.32 -13.31
C ILE A 145 6.10 -7.46 -14.07
N GLY A 146 6.10 -8.07 -15.25
CA GLY A 146 7.26 -8.21 -16.11
C GLY A 146 8.13 -9.41 -15.74
N PRO A 147 9.04 -9.84 -16.62
CA PRO A 147 9.73 -11.12 -16.49
C PRO A 147 10.91 -11.08 -15.53
N ASN A 148 11.66 -12.19 -15.52
CA ASN A 148 12.97 -12.27 -14.89
C ASN A 148 13.98 -11.32 -15.55
N GLY A 149 15.06 -11.04 -14.83
CA GLY A 149 16.22 -10.35 -15.37
C GLY A 149 17.00 -11.21 -16.38
N GLY A 150 17.73 -10.54 -17.26
CA GLY A 150 18.70 -11.16 -18.16
C GLY A 150 19.95 -11.67 -17.43
N SER A 151 21.03 -11.91 -18.16
CA SER A 151 22.29 -12.37 -17.58
C SER A 151 23.04 -11.22 -16.87
N GLY A 152 23.21 -11.27 -15.54
CA GLY A 152 23.90 -10.20 -14.80
C GLY A 152 24.80 -10.62 -13.62
N GLY A 153 25.06 -11.91 -13.42
CA GLY A 153 25.92 -12.41 -12.35
C GLY A 153 25.17 -12.75 -11.05
N ILE A 154 25.88 -12.75 -9.90
CA ILE A 154 25.28 -13.10 -8.61
C ILE A 154 24.30 -11.99 -8.20
N GLY A 155 23.01 -12.31 -8.17
CA GLY A 155 21.94 -11.37 -7.80
C GLY A 155 20.97 -11.02 -8.94
N GLY A 156 21.22 -11.49 -10.16
CA GLY A 156 20.33 -11.32 -11.31
C GLY A 156 20.86 -10.40 -12.38
N GLY A 157 20.00 -10.02 -13.33
CA GLY A 157 20.31 -9.07 -14.39
C GLY A 157 19.17 -8.09 -14.65
N ASP A 158 19.40 -7.18 -15.59
CA ASP A 158 18.41 -6.15 -15.98
C ASP A 158 17.12 -6.81 -16.48
N VAL A 159 15.96 -6.30 -16.07
CA VAL A 159 14.68 -6.66 -16.68
C VAL A 159 14.63 -6.04 -18.08
N GLU A 160 14.56 -6.90 -19.10
CA GLU A 160 14.78 -6.52 -20.51
C GLU A 160 13.49 -6.17 -21.28
N SER A 161 12.31 -6.54 -20.76
CA SER A 161 11.01 -6.30 -21.40
C SER A 161 9.88 -5.99 -20.41
N GLY A 162 8.73 -5.59 -20.94
CA GLY A 162 7.56 -5.20 -20.17
C GLY A 162 7.62 -3.79 -19.61
N HIS A 163 6.55 -3.40 -18.89
CA HIS A 163 6.33 -2.04 -18.41
C HIS A 163 7.37 -1.52 -17.42
N PHE A 164 8.08 -2.42 -16.75
CA PHE A 164 9.09 -2.10 -15.74
C PHE A 164 10.53 -2.36 -16.19
N SER A 165 10.73 -2.61 -17.49
CA SER A 165 12.06 -2.54 -18.11
C SER A 165 12.47 -1.10 -18.35
N LEU A 166 13.79 -0.85 -18.36
CA LEU A 166 14.33 0.44 -18.79
C LEU A 166 14.08 0.66 -20.29
N ALA A 167 14.29 -0.38 -21.11
CA ALA A 167 14.27 -0.27 -22.57
C ALA A 167 12.88 -0.03 -23.16
N GLN A 168 11.84 -0.71 -22.66
CA GLN A 168 10.47 -0.60 -23.18
C GLN A 168 9.60 0.29 -22.30
N GLY A 169 9.72 0.15 -20.98
CA GLY A 169 8.90 0.87 -20.00
C GLY A 169 9.44 2.25 -19.60
N GLY A 170 10.73 2.51 -19.82
CA GLY A 170 11.41 3.69 -19.29
C GLY A 170 11.58 3.65 -17.77
N TRP A 171 11.52 2.46 -17.16
CA TRP A 171 11.61 2.30 -15.71
C TRP A 171 13.07 2.41 -15.24
N ARG A 172 13.47 3.64 -14.91
CA ARG A 172 14.80 3.95 -14.38
C ARG A 172 14.79 4.01 -12.86
N ILE A 173 15.71 3.31 -12.21
CA ILE A 173 16.02 3.47 -10.79
C ILE A 173 16.90 4.72 -10.61
N ASP A 174 16.54 5.57 -9.64
CA ASP A 174 17.34 6.75 -9.27
C ASP A 174 18.65 6.31 -8.62
N ASP A 175 19.76 6.95 -8.97
CA ASP A 175 21.09 6.55 -8.50
C ASP A 175 21.24 6.67 -6.98
N ARG A 176 20.44 7.53 -6.32
CA ARG A 176 20.40 7.68 -4.86
C ARG A 176 19.61 6.57 -4.17
N LEU A 177 18.81 5.82 -4.92
CA LEU A 177 17.98 4.70 -4.43
C LEU A 177 18.68 3.34 -4.57
N GLY A 178 20.01 3.33 -4.59
CA GLY A 178 20.82 2.12 -4.56
C GLY A 178 20.64 1.25 -5.81
N PRO A 179 20.95 1.76 -7.02
CA PRO A 179 20.83 0.97 -8.24
C PRO A 179 21.78 -0.23 -8.17
N LEU A 180 21.28 -1.40 -8.58
CA LEU A 180 22.10 -2.61 -8.74
C LEU A 180 22.69 -2.74 -10.14
N SER A 181 22.05 -2.11 -11.12
CA SER A 181 22.52 -2.08 -12.50
C SER A 181 23.27 -0.77 -12.81
N PRO A 182 24.44 -0.83 -13.47
CA PRO A 182 25.10 0.36 -14.00
C PRO A 182 24.24 1.13 -15.02
N SER A 183 23.30 0.45 -15.68
CA SER A 183 22.34 1.09 -16.61
C SER A 183 21.24 1.84 -15.86
N GLY A 184 21.08 1.61 -14.55
CA GLY A 184 19.95 2.08 -13.74
C GLY A 184 18.64 1.35 -14.03
N ALA A 185 18.69 0.15 -14.64
CA ALA A 185 17.52 -0.70 -14.80
C ALA A 185 17.13 -1.42 -13.50
N LEU A 186 15.87 -1.86 -13.44
CA LEU A 186 15.41 -2.84 -12.48
C LEU A 186 16.13 -4.18 -12.68
N VAL A 187 16.58 -4.80 -11.60
CA VAL A 187 17.29 -6.08 -11.59
C VAL A 187 16.46 -7.13 -10.85
N ARG A 188 16.35 -8.33 -11.43
CA ARG A 188 15.68 -9.50 -10.85
C ARG A 188 16.49 -10.78 -11.06
N ASN A 189 16.28 -11.76 -10.18
CA ASN A 189 16.82 -13.11 -10.27
C ASN A 189 15.80 -14.15 -9.76
N LEU A 190 14.68 -14.26 -10.45
CA LEU A 190 13.56 -15.09 -10.04
C LEU A 190 14.02 -16.55 -9.83
N ARG A 191 13.59 -17.16 -8.72
CA ARG A 191 13.71 -18.59 -8.38
C ARG A 191 15.11 -19.09 -8.01
N GLU A 192 16.13 -18.24 -8.05
CA GLU A 192 17.51 -18.74 -7.86
C GLU A 192 17.81 -19.16 -6.42
N PHE A 193 17.22 -18.46 -5.44
CA PHE A 193 17.67 -18.55 -4.04
C PHE A 193 16.64 -19.14 -3.08
N SER A 194 15.40 -19.38 -3.51
CA SER A 194 14.35 -19.96 -2.67
C SER A 194 13.17 -20.49 -3.47
N GLU A 195 12.24 -21.13 -2.75
CA GLU A 195 10.95 -21.60 -3.25
C GLU A 195 9.82 -20.67 -2.77
N LEU A 196 8.67 -20.72 -3.44
CA LEU A 196 7.46 -20.04 -2.99
C LEU A 196 6.77 -20.80 -1.85
N ALA A 197 6.05 -20.08 -1.00
CA ALA A 197 5.30 -20.66 0.11
C ALA A 197 4.32 -21.73 -0.36
N THR A 198 4.13 -22.75 0.46
CA THR A 198 2.97 -23.65 0.36
C THR A 198 1.85 -23.16 1.26
N GLN A 199 0.63 -23.67 1.07
CA GLN A 199 -0.46 -23.39 2.01
C GLN A 199 -0.09 -23.81 3.44
N SER A 200 0.65 -24.92 3.62
CA SER A 200 1.11 -25.33 4.95
C SER A 200 2.08 -24.34 5.62
N ASP A 201 2.88 -23.60 4.83
CA ASP A 201 3.74 -22.54 5.38
C ASP A 201 2.89 -21.37 5.90
N VAL A 202 1.82 -21.00 5.17
CA VAL A 202 0.87 -19.96 5.59
C VAL A 202 0.06 -20.42 6.80
N ASP A 203 -0.45 -21.65 6.79
CA ASP A 203 -1.19 -22.24 7.91
C ASP A 203 -0.33 -22.27 9.18
N PHE A 204 0.97 -22.52 9.06
CA PHE A 204 1.88 -22.45 10.21
C PHE A 204 1.86 -21.06 10.87
N ALA A 205 1.90 -19.98 10.08
CA ALA A 205 1.81 -18.63 10.62
C ALA A 205 0.42 -18.36 11.20
N LEU A 206 -0.66 -18.72 10.49
CA LEU A 206 -2.04 -18.50 10.95
C LEU A 206 -2.36 -19.22 12.26
N ASN A 207 -1.72 -20.36 12.54
CA ASN A 207 -1.94 -21.13 13.77
C ASN A 207 -1.14 -20.61 14.99
N GLN A 208 -0.54 -19.41 14.93
CA GLN A 208 0.17 -18.85 16.09
C GLN A 208 -0.80 -18.20 17.09
N ASP A 209 -0.68 -18.54 18.37
CA ASP A 209 -1.61 -18.13 19.44
C ASP A 209 -1.45 -16.68 19.92
N SER A 210 -0.44 -15.95 19.44
CA SER A 210 -0.29 -14.55 19.81
C SER A 210 0.47 -13.71 18.79
N TYR A 211 0.29 -12.39 18.80
CA TYR A 211 0.97 -11.47 17.88
C TYR A 211 2.49 -11.61 17.93
N ASN A 212 3.04 -11.81 19.13
CA ASN A 212 4.48 -11.96 19.36
C ASN A 212 5.05 -13.25 18.75
N LEU A 213 4.21 -14.24 18.45
CA LEU A 213 4.58 -15.47 17.74
C LEU A 213 4.21 -15.38 16.25
N PHE A 214 3.03 -14.84 15.94
CA PHE A 214 2.51 -14.64 14.59
C PHE A 214 3.43 -13.75 13.75
N ARG A 215 3.74 -12.54 14.22
CA ARG A 215 4.55 -11.57 13.46
C ARG A 215 5.90 -12.15 13.02
N PRO A 216 6.76 -12.70 13.92
CA PRO A 216 8.02 -13.27 13.47
C PRO A 216 7.84 -14.54 12.63
N ALA A 217 6.77 -15.33 12.83
CA ALA A 217 6.45 -16.45 11.96
C ALA A 217 6.11 -15.98 10.55
N LEU A 218 5.30 -14.94 10.37
CA LEU A 218 4.98 -14.41 9.04
C LEU A 218 6.18 -13.71 8.38
N GLU A 219 6.95 -12.95 9.15
CA GLU A 219 8.10 -12.18 8.65
C GLU A 219 9.28 -13.07 8.26
N SER A 220 9.67 -13.99 9.15
CA SER A 220 10.90 -14.79 9.06
C SER A 220 10.66 -16.30 8.96
N GLY A 221 9.41 -16.74 8.97
CA GLY A 221 9.05 -18.15 8.78
C GLY A 221 9.47 -18.66 7.41
N ASN A 222 9.56 -19.99 7.32
CA ASN A 222 10.03 -20.64 6.13
C ASN A 222 9.13 -20.32 4.93
N ASN A 223 9.74 -19.90 3.82
CA ASN A 223 9.08 -19.53 2.56
C ASN A 223 8.07 -18.35 2.59
N LEU A 224 7.92 -17.62 3.71
CA LEU A 224 6.99 -16.48 3.81
C LEU A 224 7.65 -15.14 3.41
N HIS A 225 7.36 -14.03 4.10
CA HIS A 225 7.75 -12.67 3.70
C HIS A 225 9.21 -12.55 3.23
N ASN A 226 10.18 -12.88 4.08
CA ASN A 226 11.61 -12.78 3.72
C ASN A 226 11.97 -13.59 2.47
N TRP A 227 11.28 -14.71 2.25
CA TRP A 227 11.56 -15.60 1.13
C TRP A 227 10.91 -15.15 -0.17
N GLY A 228 9.80 -14.42 -0.15
CA GLY A 228 9.29 -13.77 -1.36
C GLY A 228 10.26 -12.71 -1.91
N HIS A 229 10.92 -11.97 -1.01
CA HIS A 229 12.02 -11.07 -1.35
C HIS A 229 13.21 -11.82 -1.96
N VAL A 230 13.66 -12.90 -1.30
CA VAL A 230 14.78 -13.74 -1.77
C VAL A 230 14.48 -14.44 -3.10
N TRP A 231 13.24 -14.93 -3.28
CA TRP A 231 12.79 -15.61 -4.49
C TRP A 231 12.87 -14.70 -5.70
N THR A 232 12.57 -13.42 -5.52
CA THR A 232 12.64 -12.43 -6.60
C THR A 232 14.08 -12.00 -6.88
N GLY A 233 14.91 -11.91 -5.84
CA GLY A 233 16.30 -11.48 -5.95
C GLY A 233 16.42 -10.02 -6.42
N GLY A 234 17.62 -9.65 -6.88
CA GLY A 234 17.89 -8.30 -7.41
C GLY A 234 17.44 -7.19 -6.46
N ASN A 235 16.67 -6.24 -6.98
CA ASN A 235 16.22 -5.08 -6.20
C ASN A 235 15.34 -5.48 -5.00
N MET A 236 14.55 -6.55 -5.10
CA MET A 236 13.73 -7.06 -4.00
C MET A 236 14.55 -7.59 -2.81
N GLY A 237 15.83 -7.89 -2.98
CA GLY A 237 16.66 -8.52 -1.95
C GLY A 237 17.29 -7.58 -0.92
N ASN A 238 16.90 -6.31 -0.86
CA ASN A 238 17.50 -5.33 0.07
C ASN A 238 16.50 -4.25 0.51
N PHE A 239 16.92 -3.31 1.37
CA PHE A 239 16.05 -2.23 1.88
C PHE A 239 15.47 -1.30 0.81
N PHE A 240 15.99 -1.32 -0.41
CA PHE A 240 15.42 -0.59 -1.55
C PHE A 240 14.47 -1.46 -2.39
N SER A 241 13.93 -2.55 -1.82
CA SER A 241 12.97 -3.45 -2.44
C SER A 241 11.76 -2.76 -3.10
N PRO A 242 11.23 -1.62 -2.60
CA PRO A 242 10.14 -0.95 -3.31
C PRO A 242 10.51 -0.39 -4.69
N ASN A 243 11.79 -0.38 -5.09
CA ASN A 243 12.17 -0.11 -6.48
C ASN A 243 11.51 -1.09 -7.47
N ASP A 244 11.21 -2.31 -7.03
CA ASP A 244 10.46 -3.30 -7.78
C ASP A 244 8.95 -3.17 -7.47
N PRO A 245 8.08 -2.93 -8.46
CA PRO A 245 6.64 -2.87 -8.26
C PRO A 245 6.01 -4.13 -7.65
N LEU A 246 6.69 -5.29 -7.71
CA LEU A 246 6.25 -6.51 -7.01
C LEU A 246 6.17 -6.32 -5.49
N PHE A 247 6.98 -5.41 -4.91
CA PHE A 247 6.97 -5.09 -3.48
C PHE A 247 5.55 -4.83 -2.95
N TRP A 248 4.77 -4.03 -3.68
CA TRP A 248 3.44 -3.63 -3.25
C TRP A 248 2.48 -4.82 -3.19
N LEU A 249 2.57 -5.73 -4.16
CA LEU A 249 1.78 -6.96 -4.19
C LEU A 249 2.24 -7.94 -3.11
N HIS A 250 3.54 -8.03 -2.88
CA HIS A 250 4.14 -8.87 -1.85
C HIS A 250 3.63 -8.45 -0.46
N HIS A 251 3.71 -7.15 -0.12
CA HIS A 251 3.24 -6.65 1.17
C HIS A 251 1.72 -6.58 1.28
N ALA A 252 0.98 -6.46 0.18
CA ALA A 252 -0.46 -6.67 0.21
C ALA A 252 -0.86 -8.10 0.61
N ASN A 253 -0.03 -9.11 0.30
CA ASN A 253 -0.25 -10.49 0.77
C ASN A 253 0.15 -10.68 2.23
N VAL A 254 1.23 -10.04 2.69
CA VAL A 254 1.58 -9.98 4.13
C VAL A 254 0.40 -9.39 4.93
N ASP A 255 -0.14 -8.27 4.45
CA ASP A 255 -1.28 -7.59 5.06
C ASP A 255 -2.56 -8.46 5.05
N ARG A 256 -2.80 -9.21 3.96
CA ARG A 256 -3.90 -10.17 3.84
C ARG A 256 -3.84 -11.24 4.92
N ILE A 257 -2.67 -11.89 5.06
CA ILE A 257 -2.48 -12.98 6.03
C ILE A 257 -2.64 -12.45 7.46
N TRP A 258 -2.19 -11.22 7.73
CA TRP A 258 -2.45 -10.59 9.03
C TRP A 258 -3.94 -10.32 9.26
N ALA A 259 -4.67 -9.80 8.27
CA ALA A 259 -6.11 -9.60 8.37
C ALA A 259 -6.87 -10.93 8.61
N GLU A 260 -6.44 -12.02 7.99
CA GLU A 260 -6.98 -13.37 8.22
C GLU A 260 -6.75 -13.83 9.66
N TRP A 261 -5.52 -13.68 10.16
CA TRP A 261 -5.19 -14.03 11.55
C TRP A 261 -5.99 -13.20 12.57
N GLN A 262 -6.18 -11.91 12.30
CA GLN A 262 -7.04 -11.03 13.13
C GLN A 262 -8.50 -11.50 13.12
N ALA A 263 -9.01 -11.90 11.95
CA ALA A 263 -10.38 -12.40 11.81
C ALA A 263 -10.62 -13.73 12.55
N ASP A 264 -9.57 -14.52 12.78
CA ASP A 264 -9.62 -15.78 13.55
C ASP A 264 -9.53 -15.57 15.07
N GLY A 265 -10.07 -14.45 15.57
CA GLY A 265 -10.18 -14.16 17.01
C GLY A 265 -9.01 -13.38 17.61
N ASN A 266 -8.08 -12.88 16.80
CA ASN A 266 -6.90 -12.13 17.26
C ASN A 266 -6.96 -10.62 16.94
N ALA A 267 -8.15 -10.06 16.70
CA ALA A 267 -8.33 -8.67 16.27
C ALA A 267 -7.65 -7.63 17.19
N ASP A 268 -7.70 -7.86 18.50
CA ASP A 268 -7.14 -6.97 19.53
C ASP A 268 -5.75 -7.42 20.02
N ASP A 269 -5.17 -8.47 19.43
CA ASP A 269 -3.87 -8.97 19.87
C ASP A 269 -2.74 -8.16 19.22
N TYR A 270 -2.30 -7.15 19.95
CA TYR A 270 -1.11 -6.36 19.66
C TYR A 270 -0.49 -5.83 20.96
N PRO A 271 0.86 -5.72 21.07
CA PRO A 271 1.52 -5.23 22.29
C PRO A 271 1.11 -3.81 22.68
N SER A 272 0.42 -3.64 23.82
CA SER A 272 0.05 -2.34 24.36
C SER A 272 1.22 -1.55 24.97
N SER A 273 2.27 -2.26 25.42
CA SER A 273 3.48 -1.70 26.02
C SER A 273 4.62 -2.72 26.00
N GLY A 274 5.84 -2.28 26.35
CA GLY A 274 7.02 -3.15 26.51
C GLY A 274 7.82 -3.39 25.23
N GLN A 275 7.41 -2.80 24.11
CA GLN A 275 8.19 -2.70 22.88
C GLN A 275 8.99 -1.38 22.87
N PRO A 276 9.99 -1.24 21.98
CA PRO A 276 10.66 0.04 21.77
C PRO A 276 9.68 1.16 21.39
N ASP A 277 10.06 2.41 21.67
CA ASP A 277 9.29 3.60 21.29
C ASP A 277 9.00 3.60 19.77
N GLY A 278 7.73 3.86 19.41
CA GLY A 278 7.25 3.79 18.03
C GLY A 278 6.64 2.43 17.64
N HIS A 279 6.62 1.46 18.57
CA HIS A 279 6.11 0.11 18.30
C HIS A 279 4.96 -0.32 19.19
N ASN A 280 4.73 0.35 20.33
CA ASN A 280 3.60 0.01 21.18
C ASN A 280 2.28 0.48 20.55
N LEU A 281 1.16 -0.11 20.97
CA LEU A 281 -0.16 0.09 20.37
C LEU A 281 -0.54 1.55 20.12
N ASN A 282 -0.16 2.46 21.03
CA ASN A 282 -0.49 3.89 20.96
C ASN A 282 0.74 4.78 20.71
N ASP A 283 1.87 4.20 20.32
CA ASP A 283 3.03 4.99 19.89
C ASP A 283 2.82 5.43 18.44
N ASN A 284 3.14 6.68 18.13
CA ASN A 284 3.14 7.10 16.74
C ASN A 284 4.28 6.40 15.98
N MET A 285 3.98 5.87 14.80
CA MET A 285 4.95 5.23 13.92
C MET A 285 5.59 6.25 13.00
N TRP A 286 6.91 6.23 12.85
CA TRP A 286 7.59 7.05 11.83
C TRP A 286 7.16 6.61 10.41
N PRO A 287 6.92 7.52 9.45
CA PRO A 287 7.13 8.98 9.50
C PRO A 287 5.92 9.79 10.02
N TRP A 288 4.87 9.12 10.49
CA TRP A 288 3.61 9.70 10.97
C TRP A 288 3.67 9.97 12.48
N ASP A 289 4.79 10.55 12.94
CA ASP A 289 5.09 10.77 14.36
C ASP A 289 5.19 12.24 14.75
N GLY A 290 4.73 13.13 13.89
CA GLY A 290 4.78 14.56 14.11
C GLY A 290 6.19 15.14 14.12
N GLY A 291 7.15 14.43 13.49
CA GLY A 291 8.55 14.82 13.47
C GLY A 291 9.28 14.52 14.78
N ALA A 292 8.71 13.66 15.64
CA ALA A 292 9.37 13.21 16.87
C ALA A 292 10.62 12.37 16.58
N SER A 293 10.69 11.75 15.40
CA SER A 293 11.86 11.01 14.93
C SER A 293 12.34 11.50 13.57
N SER A 294 13.61 11.29 13.31
CA SER A 294 14.29 11.66 12.07
C SER A 294 15.10 10.48 11.56
N THR A 295 15.45 10.48 10.28
CA THR A 295 16.37 9.48 9.71
C THR A 295 17.78 10.05 9.60
N THR A 296 18.78 9.20 9.83
CA THR A 296 20.19 9.52 9.55
C THR A 296 20.76 8.69 8.43
N ARG A 297 19.91 8.11 7.59
CA ARG A 297 20.39 7.57 6.32
C ARG A 297 21.03 8.72 5.52
N GLY A 298 22.14 8.42 4.82
CA GLY A 298 23.01 9.43 4.18
C GLY A 298 22.23 10.54 3.48
N GLU A 299 22.81 11.75 3.45
CA GLU A 299 22.15 12.99 3.01
C GLU A 299 21.34 12.81 1.71
N ASP A 300 21.80 11.95 0.79
CA ASP A 300 21.15 11.65 -0.49
C ASP A 300 19.77 10.99 -0.39
N ILE A 301 19.51 10.10 0.59
CA ILE A 301 18.17 9.47 0.76
C ILE A 301 17.27 10.35 1.63
N ALA A 302 17.83 10.96 2.68
CA ALA A 302 17.07 11.85 3.55
C ALA A 302 16.48 13.04 2.75
N THR A 303 17.18 13.48 1.71
CA THR A 303 16.70 14.54 0.82
C THR A 303 15.59 14.07 -0.11
N LEU A 304 15.60 12.81 -0.57
CA LEU A 304 14.55 12.22 -1.40
C LEU A 304 13.20 12.05 -0.68
N LEU A 305 13.19 12.00 0.65
CA LEU A 305 11.96 11.85 1.41
C LEU A 305 10.97 12.98 1.10
N PRO A 306 9.67 12.67 1.04
CA PRO A 306 8.67 13.71 0.95
C PRO A 306 8.64 14.56 2.23
N THR A 307 7.92 15.68 2.16
CA THR A 307 7.57 16.42 3.37
C THR A 307 6.38 15.71 4.00
N PHE A 308 6.52 15.36 5.28
CA PHE A 308 5.44 14.77 6.06
C PHE A 308 4.69 15.88 6.80
N ASP A 309 3.37 15.77 6.81
CA ASP A 309 2.53 16.64 7.63
C ASP A 309 2.76 16.29 9.12
N LEU A 310 3.02 17.29 9.95
CA LEU A 310 3.31 17.08 11.37
C LEU A 310 2.05 16.78 12.18
N ASP A 311 0.87 17.09 11.64
CA ASP A 311 -0.42 16.78 12.26
C ASP A 311 -0.97 15.42 11.82
N ASP A 312 -0.31 14.76 10.86
CA ASP A 312 -0.67 13.43 10.35
C ASP A 312 0.01 12.35 11.20
N LEU A 313 -0.65 12.04 12.32
CA LEU A 313 -0.19 11.07 13.31
C LEU A 313 -0.87 9.72 13.10
N VAL A 314 -0.09 8.64 13.09
CA VAL A 314 -0.62 7.27 12.96
C VAL A 314 0.05 6.34 13.96
N THR A 315 -0.77 5.60 14.71
CA THR A 315 -0.35 4.57 15.65
C THR A 315 -0.74 3.17 15.14
N PRO A 316 -0.18 2.08 15.71
CA PRO A 316 -0.67 0.74 15.41
C PRO A 316 -2.17 0.55 15.67
N ALA A 317 -2.74 1.20 16.70
CA ALA A 317 -4.17 1.12 17.01
C ALA A 317 -5.05 1.61 15.85
N ASP A 318 -4.61 2.65 15.14
CA ASP A 318 -5.37 3.26 14.04
C ASP A 318 -5.49 2.36 12.81
N VAL A 319 -4.65 1.32 12.71
CA VAL A 319 -4.54 0.46 11.53
C VAL A 319 -4.88 -1.00 11.80
N LEU A 320 -5.33 -1.37 13.01
CA LEU A 320 -5.69 -2.75 13.31
C LEU A 320 -6.91 -3.22 12.49
N ASP A 321 -7.88 -2.35 12.21
CA ASP A 321 -9.09 -2.71 11.46
C ASP A 321 -9.02 -2.22 10.00
N THR A 322 -8.95 -3.15 9.06
CA THR A 322 -8.93 -2.85 7.62
C THR A 322 -10.24 -2.19 7.13
N LEU A 323 -11.38 -2.52 7.74
CA LEU A 323 -12.68 -1.96 7.35
C LEU A 323 -12.78 -0.47 7.70
N SER A 324 -12.26 -0.08 8.86
CA SER A 324 -12.12 1.34 9.25
C SER A 324 -11.26 2.14 8.27
N ARG A 325 -10.33 1.47 7.56
CA ARG A 325 -9.46 2.02 6.51
C ARG A 325 -10.11 1.98 5.12
N GLY A 326 -11.32 1.47 4.99
CA GLY A 326 -12.12 1.50 3.76
C GLY A 326 -11.78 0.41 2.74
N TYR A 327 -11.05 -0.63 3.14
CA TYR A 327 -10.73 -1.76 2.26
C TYR A 327 -10.94 -3.11 2.93
N THR A 328 -11.09 -4.14 2.11
CA THR A 328 -11.11 -5.54 2.54
C THR A 328 -10.32 -6.40 1.55
N TYR A 329 -10.27 -7.70 1.78
CA TYR A 329 -9.71 -8.66 0.85
C TYR A 329 -10.82 -9.46 0.18
N PHE A 330 -10.70 -9.68 -1.13
CA PHE A 330 -11.63 -10.52 -1.85
C PHE A 330 -11.40 -11.97 -1.46
N VAL A 331 -12.46 -12.64 -1.02
CA VAL A 331 -12.44 -14.07 -0.73
C VAL A 331 -13.06 -14.76 -1.92
N GLU A 332 -12.25 -15.45 -2.71
CA GLU A 332 -12.80 -16.26 -3.79
C GLU A 332 -13.71 -17.35 -3.19
N PRO A 333 -14.91 -17.59 -3.76
CA PRO A 333 -15.73 -18.71 -3.34
C PRO A 333 -14.92 -19.98 -3.49
N ALA A 334 -14.62 -20.66 -2.37
CA ALA A 334 -13.87 -21.90 -2.38
C ALA A 334 -14.48 -22.87 -3.40
N ILE A 335 -13.66 -23.39 -4.33
CA ILE A 335 -14.03 -24.57 -5.08
C ILE A 335 -14.19 -25.68 -4.05
N GLN A 336 -15.44 -26.07 -3.81
CA GLN A 336 -15.93 -27.05 -2.84
C GLN A 336 -14.88 -28.15 -2.51
N GLY A 337 -14.11 -27.99 -1.42
CA GLY A 337 -13.07 -28.97 -1.07
C GLY A 337 -12.02 -28.60 -0.01
N THR A 338 -11.83 -27.34 0.37
CA THR A 338 -10.87 -26.94 1.42
C THR A 338 -11.57 -26.20 2.56
N SER A 339 -11.11 -26.43 3.79
CA SER A 339 -11.74 -26.00 5.03
C SER A 339 -11.87 -24.49 5.17
N ASP A 340 -13.04 -24.08 5.66
CA ASP A 340 -13.61 -22.73 5.66
C ASP A 340 -12.90 -21.72 6.58
N ILE A 341 -12.55 -20.54 6.04
CA ILE A 341 -12.59 -19.27 6.79
C ILE A 341 -13.77 -18.48 6.22
N LYS A 342 -14.81 -18.29 7.03
CA LYS A 342 -15.97 -17.49 6.67
C LYS A 342 -15.72 -16.04 7.08
N PHE A 343 -15.38 -15.19 6.12
CA PHE A 343 -15.68 -13.78 6.26
C PHE A 343 -17.19 -13.66 6.20
N THR A 344 -17.84 -13.50 7.36
CA THR A 344 -19.28 -13.21 7.36
C THR A 344 -19.46 -11.86 6.69
N GLU A 345 -20.25 -11.80 5.61
CA GLU A 345 -20.77 -10.54 5.11
C GLU A 345 -21.33 -9.76 6.31
N PRO A 346 -20.91 -8.50 6.53
CA PRO A 346 -21.43 -7.73 7.64
C PRO A 346 -22.94 -7.61 7.45
N GLN A 347 -23.69 -8.19 8.39
CA GLN A 347 -25.12 -7.91 8.51
C GLN A 347 -25.23 -6.43 8.85
N LEU A 348 -25.69 -5.63 7.90
CA LEU A 348 -26.01 -4.23 8.09
C LEU A 348 -27.19 -4.12 9.08
N GLU A 349 -26.90 -4.13 10.37
CA GLU A 349 -27.81 -3.60 11.37
C GLU A 349 -27.70 -2.08 11.32
N SER A 350 -28.76 -1.44 10.80
CA SER A 350 -28.91 0.01 10.80
C SER A 350 -28.99 0.50 12.24
N THR A 351 -27.86 0.92 12.80
CA THR A 351 -27.83 1.76 13.99
C THR A 351 -27.43 3.15 13.54
N ASP A 352 -28.40 4.07 13.60
CA ASP A 352 -28.18 5.50 13.47
C ASP A 352 -27.27 5.95 14.62
N SER A 353 -25.96 5.96 14.38
CA SER A 353 -25.04 6.78 15.15
C SER A 353 -24.34 7.74 14.19
N GLU A 354 -24.53 9.03 14.43
CA GLU A 354 -23.83 10.10 13.72
C GLU A 354 -22.33 9.95 13.97
N VAL A 355 -21.60 9.41 13.00
CA VAL A 355 -20.13 9.48 12.97
C VAL A 355 -19.75 10.91 12.59
N THR A 356 -19.59 11.76 13.60
CA THR A 356 -18.97 13.07 13.45
C THR A 356 -17.45 12.91 13.50
N GLY A 357 -16.78 13.09 12.36
CA GLY A 357 -15.34 13.30 12.31
C GLY A 357 -14.57 12.25 11.50
N ILE A 358 -14.63 12.38 10.16
CA ILE A 358 -13.60 11.81 9.29
C ILE A 358 -12.84 13.01 8.74
N GLY A 359 -11.66 13.27 9.31
CA GLY A 359 -10.75 14.29 8.80
C GLY A 359 -10.15 13.80 7.49
N THR A 360 -10.52 14.44 6.39
CA THR A 360 -9.78 14.33 5.13
C THR A 360 -8.54 15.20 5.22
N ASN A 361 -7.54 14.80 6.01
CA ASN A 361 -6.21 15.42 5.93
C ASN A 361 -5.53 14.82 4.70
N MET A 362 -5.81 15.45 3.56
CA MET A 362 -5.06 15.22 2.34
C MET A 362 -3.62 15.64 2.60
N ILE A 363 -2.68 14.69 2.45
CA ILE A 363 -1.27 15.02 2.22
C ILE A 363 -1.24 16.03 1.07
N THR A 364 -0.85 17.27 1.34
CA THR A 364 -0.57 18.24 0.28
C THR A 364 0.74 17.83 -0.37
N TRP A 365 0.66 16.90 -1.34
CA TRP A 365 1.70 16.72 -2.33
C TRP A 365 1.81 18.03 -3.10
N GLY A 366 3.02 18.60 -3.15
CA GLY A 366 3.27 19.97 -3.60
C GLY A 366 2.43 20.38 -4.81
N GLU A 367 1.85 21.58 -4.71
CA GLU A 367 1.07 22.26 -5.74
C GLU A 367 1.53 21.89 -7.17
N PRO A 368 0.63 21.45 -8.06
CA PRO A 368 0.99 21.29 -9.47
C PRO A 368 1.36 22.68 -10.00
N PHE A 369 2.62 22.87 -10.37
CA PHE A 369 3.05 24.05 -11.13
C PHE A 369 2.20 24.11 -12.40
N ALA A 370 1.21 25.01 -12.40
CA ALA A 370 0.67 25.55 -13.63
C ALA A 370 1.84 26.22 -14.37
N GLY A 371 2.23 25.63 -15.50
CA GLY A 371 3.28 26.19 -16.35
C GLY A 371 2.96 27.65 -16.69
N ASP A 372 3.91 28.53 -16.42
CA ASP A 372 3.94 29.87 -16.99
C ASP A 372 4.11 29.73 -18.52
N PRO A 373 3.20 30.26 -19.35
CA PRO A 373 3.37 30.25 -20.80
C PRO A 373 4.45 31.20 -21.31
N ASN A 374 5.15 31.97 -20.46
CA ASN A 374 6.19 32.91 -20.89
C ASN A 374 7.41 32.95 -19.95
N GLY A 375 8.37 32.05 -20.17
CA GLY A 375 9.70 32.15 -19.54
C GLY A 375 10.63 31.02 -19.90
#